data_AF-A0A349L2F6-F1
#
_entry.id   AF-A0A349L2F6-F1
#
_cell.length_a   1.000
_cell.length_b   1.000
_cell.length_c   1.000
_cell.angle_alpha   90.00
_cell.angle_beta   90.00
_cell.angle_gamma   90.00
#
_symmetry.space_group_name_H-M   'P 1'
#
loop_
_entity.id
_entity.type
_entity.pdbx_description
1 polymer ?
#
loop_
_entity_poly.entity_id
_entity_poly.type
_entity_poly.pdbx_seq_one_letter_code
_entity_poly.pdbx_strand_id
1 'polypeptide(L)'
;MMPSGREMKALIYCEIRCARLLSPLGEEIFFRGFLQRALEMRFSARQSTHIEAALFGLVHLCHHGLVASAAGLSLRAGSGAMWVALMFCTAWMFAWLRKRGDSLVPAIVSHAAFNATMNVFIFAVLWAPG
;
A
#
# COMPACT_ATOMS: atom_id res chain seq x y z
N MET A 1 10.83 22.82 23.28
CA MET A 1 10.96 23.87 22.23
C MET A 1 10.13 23.41 21.05
N MET A 2 9.05 24.13 20.71
CA MET A 2 8.15 23.74 19.61
C MET A 2 8.77 24.15 18.26
N PRO A 3 8.81 23.27 17.25
CA PRO A 3 9.40 23.59 15.95
C PRO A 3 8.65 24.72 15.25
N SER A 4 9.39 25.58 14.55
CA SER A 4 8.82 26.72 13.83
C SER A 4 7.90 26.29 12.69
N GLY A 5 7.00 27.18 12.21
CA GLY A 5 6.06 26.84 11.13
C GLY A 5 6.72 26.40 9.80
N ARG A 6 8.00 26.72 9.57
CA ARG A 6 8.78 26.22 8.43
C ARG A 6 9.36 24.83 8.69
N GLU A 7 9.84 24.57 9.91
CA GLU A 7 10.32 23.25 10.32
C GLU A 7 9.18 22.24 10.40
N MET A 8 8.02 22.66 10.88
CA MET A 8 6.80 21.84 10.87
C MET A 8 6.43 21.43 9.43
N LYS A 9 6.48 22.37 8.48
CA LYS A 9 6.26 22.06 7.05
C LYS A 9 7.32 21.11 6.51
N ALA A 10 8.60 21.33 6.81
CA ALA A 10 9.69 20.48 6.35
C ALA A 10 9.60 19.05 6.90
N LEU A 11 9.21 18.88 8.17
CA LEU A 11 8.97 17.58 8.80
C LEU A 11 7.79 16.86 8.14
N ILE A 12 6.67 17.55 7.93
CA ILE A 12 5.51 17.00 7.22
C ILE A 12 5.90 16.58 5.79
N TYR A 13 6.66 17.40 5.06
CA TYR A 13 7.15 17.06 3.72
C TYR A 13 8.15 15.89 3.70
N CYS A 14 8.95 15.72 4.75
CA CYS A 14 9.87 14.60 4.91
C CYS A 14 9.11 13.30 5.18
N GLU A 15 8.18 13.32 6.15
CA GLU A 15 7.36 12.15 6.47
C GLU A 15 6.52 11.69 5.29
N ILE A 16 5.90 12.62 4.56
CA ILE A 16 5.13 12.30 3.36
C ILE A 16 6.01 11.68 2.25
N ARG A 17 7.27 12.11 2.13
CA ARG A 17 8.24 11.54 1.16
C ARG A 17 8.71 10.16 1.58
N CYS A 18 9.03 9.98 2.85
CA CYS A 18 9.42 8.70 3.43
C CYS A 18 8.28 7.69 3.31
N ALA A 19 7.05 8.07 3.68
CA ALA A 19 5.88 7.21 3.53
C ALA A 19 5.61 6.81 2.07
N ARG A 20 5.78 7.74 1.11
CA ARG A 20 5.51 7.44 -0.31
C ARG A 20 6.57 6.59 -1.02
N LEU A 21 7.81 6.60 -0.55
CA LEU A 21 8.92 5.91 -1.24
C LEU A 21 9.46 4.72 -0.46
N LEU A 22 9.57 4.83 0.87
CA LEU A 22 10.05 3.74 1.71
C LEU A 22 8.97 2.69 1.98
N SER A 23 7.68 3.05 2.05
CA SER A 23 6.64 2.03 2.24
C SER A 23 6.52 1.10 1.03
N PRO A 24 6.45 1.58 -0.23
CA PRO A 24 6.43 0.68 -1.39
C PRO A 24 7.66 -0.24 -1.44
N LEU A 25 8.84 0.30 -1.13
CA LEU A 25 10.07 -0.50 -1.11
C LEU A 25 10.00 -1.61 -0.05
N GLY A 26 9.66 -1.27 1.18
CA GLY A 26 9.56 -2.24 2.28
C GLY A 26 8.47 -3.28 2.03
N GLU A 27 7.32 -2.84 1.54
CA GLU A 27 6.20 -3.71 1.20
C GLU A 27 6.55 -4.69 0.08
N GLU A 28 7.15 -4.24 -1.02
CA GLU A 28 7.55 -5.15 -2.10
C GLU A 28 8.63 -6.16 -1.64
N ILE A 29 9.60 -5.73 -0.83
CA ILE A 29 10.60 -6.65 -0.27
C ILE A 29 9.94 -7.70 0.61
N PHE A 30 9.02 -7.30 1.49
CA PHE A 30 8.33 -8.22 2.39
C PHE A 30 7.39 -9.14 1.61
N PHE A 31 6.43 -8.59 0.88
CA PHE A 31 5.38 -9.37 0.23
C PHE A 31 5.94 -10.20 -0.93
N ARG A 32 6.70 -9.59 -1.84
CA ARG A 32 7.10 -10.23 -3.11
C ARG A 32 8.47 -10.88 -3.01
N GLY A 33 9.31 -10.40 -2.10
CA GLY A 33 10.61 -11.01 -1.79
C GLY A 33 10.49 -12.15 -0.78
N PHE A 34 10.07 -11.86 0.45
CA PHE A 34 10.09 -12.82 1.55
C PHE A 34 8.84 -13.71 1.60
N LEU A 35 7.65 -13.13 1.75
CA LEU A 35 6.40 -13.86 1.97
C LEU A 35 6.03 -14.75 0.79
N GLN A 36 6.12 -14.25 -0.44
CA GLN A 36 5.87 -15.03 -1.65
C GLN A 36 6.76 -16.28 -1.70
N ARG A 37 8.06 -16.15 -1.40
CA ARG A 37 9.00 -17.29 -1.37
C ARG A 37 8.66 -18.26 -0.25
N ALA A 38 8.29 -17.76 0.93
CA ALA A 38 7.88 -18.60 2.05
C ALA A 38 6.61 -19.42 1.72
N LEU A 39 5.64 -18.82 1.05
CA LEU A 39 4.44 -19.50 0.57
C LEU A 39 4.77 -20.53 -0.52
N GLU A 40 5.68 -20.22 -1.43
CA GLU A 40 6.13 -21.15 -2.49
C GLU A 40 6.86 -22.40 -1.94
N MET A 41 7.30 -22.41 -0.67
CA MET A 41 7.80 -23.64 -0.02
C MET A 41 6.69 -24.66 0.31
N ARG A 42 5.42 -24.25 0.24
CA ARG A 42 4.24 -25.06 0.64
C ARG A 42 3.15 -25.10 -0.43
N PHE A 43 3.09 -24.10 -1.30
CA PHE A 43 2.04 -23.91 -2.29
C PHE A 43 2.63 -23.68 -3.69
N SER A 44 1.81 -23.86 -4.73
CA SER A 44 2.22 -23.50 -6.09
C SER A 44 2.39 -21.98 -6.24
N ALA A 45 3.20 -21.54 -7.20
CA ALA A 45 3.45 -20.12 -7.46
C ALA A 45 2.16 -19.31 -7.73
N ARG A 46 1.11 -19.93 -8.28
CA ARG A 46 -0.20 -19.28 -8.46
C ARG A 46 -0.93 -19.11 -7.13
N GLN A 47 -1.02 -20.18 -6.33
CA GLN A 47 -1.64 -20.13 -5.01
C GLN A 47 -0.92 -19.13 -4.09
N SER A 48 0.40 -19.15 -4.05
CA SER A 48 1.20 -18.20 -3.28
C SER A 48 0.90 -16.76 -3.66
N THR A 49 0.74 -16.48 -4.96
CA THR A 49 0.38 -15.12 -5.44
C THR A 49 -1.00 -14.69 -4.95
N HIS A 50 -2.00 -15.58 -5.02
CA HIS A 50 -3.35 -15.25 -4.56
C HIS A 50 -3.40 -15.06 -3.04
N ILE A 51 -2.70 -15.91 -2.28
CA ILE A 51 -2.63 -15.79 -0.81
C ILE A 51 -1.91 -14.49 -0.42
N GLU A 52 -0.76 -14.20 -1.04
CA GLU A 52 0.00 -12.96 -0.81
C GLU A 52 -0.85 -11.72 -1.12
N ALA A 53 -1.49 -11.67 -2.29
CA ALA A 53 -2.35 -10.55 -2.68
C ALA A 53 -3.56 -10.39 -1.76
N ALA A 54 -4.14 -11.49 -1.27
CA ALA A 54 -5.23 -11.44 -0.29
C ALA A 54 -4.75 -10.87 1.05
N LEU A 55 -3.60 -11.34 1.55
CA LEU A 55 -2.99 -10.81 2.77
C LEU A 55 -2.65 -9.33 2.62
N PHE A 56 -2.11 -8.92 1.47
CA PHE A 56 -1.86 -7.52 1.14
C PHE A 56 -3.14 -6.69 1.23
N GLY A 57 -4.23 -7.14 0.61
CA GLY A 57 -5.52 -6.44 0.70
C GLY A 57 -6.06 -6.36 2.13
N LEU A 58 -5.94 -7.44 2.90
CA LEU A 58 -6.45 -7.50 4.28
C LEU A 58 -5.69 -6.58 5.23
N VAL A 59 -4.35 -6.50 5.17
CA VAL A 59 -3.60 -5.56 6.04
C VAL A 59 -3.96 -4.10 5.76
N HIS A 60 -4.40 -3.80 4.54
CA HIS A 60 -4.83 -2.46 4.14
C HIS A 60 -6.26 -2.11 4.58
N LEU A 61 -6.97 -3.00 5.28
CA LEU A 61 -8.28 -2.69 5.87
C LEU A 61 -8.21 -1.49 6.83
N CYS A 62 -7.07 -1.20 7.45
CA CYS A 62 -6.89 -0.05 8.33
C CYS A 62 -7.11 1.31 7.65
N HIS A 63 -7.03 1.39 6.31
CA HIS A 63 -7.21 2.64 5.58
C HIS A 63 -8.68 2.98 5.34
N HIS A 64 -9.50 1.99 4.95
CA HIS A 64 -10.88 2.23 4.49
C HIS A 64 -11.93 1.24 5.02
N GLY A 65 -11.52 0.26 5.83
CA GLY A 65 -12.42 -0.73 6.44
C GLY A 65 -12.57 -0.54 7.94
N LEU A 66 -11.46 -0.49 8.67
CA LEU A 66 -11.43 -0.39 10.13
C LEU A 66 -11.30 1.07 10.55
N VAL A 67 -12.24 1.54 11.37
CA VAL A 67 -12.25 2.90 11.92
C VAL A 67 -12.18 2.84 13.43
N ALA A 68 -11.06 3.32 13.98
CA ALA A 68 -10.90 3.53 15.41
C ALA A 68 -11.53 4.86 15.81
N SER A 69 -12.43 4.82 16.78
CA SER A 69 -13.13 6.00 17.33
C SER A 69 -13.09 5.96 18.85
N ALA A 70 -13.49 7.06 19.51
CA ALA A 70 -13.63 7.08 20.97
C ALA A 70 -14.62 6.03 21.49
N ALA A 71 -15.55 5.56 20.65
CA ALA A 71 -16.53 4.51 20.98
C ALA A 71 -16.02 3.07 20.74
N GLY A 72 -14.77 2.92 20.25
CA GLY A 72 -14.17 1.63 19.92
C GLY A 72 -13.87 1.45 18.43
N LEU A 73 -13.55 0.21 18.05
CA LEU A 73 -13.23 -0.20 16.69
C LEU A 73 -14.51 -0.59 15.92
N SER A 74 -14.74 0.06 14.78
CA SER A 74 -15.89 -0.21 13.91
C SER A 74 -15.44 -0.66 12.52
N LEU A 75 -16.20 -1.59 11.91
CA LEU A 75 -15.93 -2.07 10.56
C LEU A 75 -16.95 -1.47 9.58
N ARG A 76 -16.45 -0.72 8.60
CA ARG A 76 -17.22 -0.24 7.45
C ARG A 76 -17.20 -1.31 6.36
N ALA A 77 -18.02 -2.34 6.51
CA ALA A 77 -17.96 -3.55 5.68
C ALA A 77 -17.97 -3.26 4.15
N GLY A 78 -18.86 -2.38 3.67
CA GLY A 78 -18.93 -2.04 2.25
C GLY A 78 -17.66 -1.35 1.71
N SER A 79 -17.19 -0.31 2.39
CA SER A 79 -15.97 0.42 2.04
C SER A 79 -14.73 -0.47 2.18
N GLY A 80 -14.66 -1.26 3.26
CA GLY A 80 -13.57 -2.19 3.52
C GLY A 80 -13.47 -3.30 2.47
N ALA A 81 -14.58 -3.92 2.09
CA ALA A 81 -14.60 -4.96 1.06
C ALA A 81 -14.16 -4.42 -0.29
N MET A 82 -14.67 -3.24 -0.68
CA MET A 82 -14.25 -2.57 -1.91
C MET A 82 -12.74 -2.30 -1.89
N TRP A 83 -12.22 -1.78 -0.79
CA TRP A 83 -10.80 -1.47 -0.64
C TRP A 83 -9.92 -2.72 -0.72
N VAL A 84 -10.29 -3.79 -0.02
CA VAL A 84 -9.57 -5.09 -0.08
C VAL A 84 -9.53 -5.62 -1.51
N ALA A 85 -10.65 -5.55 -2.25
CA ALA A 85 -10.70 -6.01 -3.64
C ALA A 85 -9.75 -5.20 -4.55
N LEU A 86 -9.73 -3.87 -4.40
CA LEU A 86 -8.83 -3.00 -5.16
C LEU A 86 -7.36 -3.27 -4.83
N MET A 87 -7.04 -3.44 -3.54
CA MET A 87 -5.68 -3.73 -3.09
C MET A 87 -5.23 -5.13 -3.53
N PHE A 88 -6.12 -6.12 -3.53
CA PHE A 88 -5.86 -7.45 -4.09
C PHE A 88 -5.48 -7.38 -5.57
N CYS A 89 -6.28 -6.66 -6.39
CA CYS A 89 -6.01 -6.51 -7.81
C CYS A 89 -4.66 -5.79 -8.05
N THR A 90 -4.37 -4.78 -7.24
CA THR A 90 -3.12 -4.01 -7.31
C THR A 90 -1.90 -4.88 -6.96
N ALA A 91 -1.97 -5.62 -5.85
CA ALA A 91 -0.96 -6.60 -5.44
C ALA A 91 -0.73 -7.68 -6.51
N TRP A 92 -1.81 -8.18 -7.10
CA TRP A 92 -1.73 -9.17 -8.16
C TRP A 92 -1.01 -8.65 -9.41
N MET A 93 -1.27 -7.40 -9.79
CA MET A 93 -0.56 -6.71 -10.88
C MET A 93 0.94 -6.59 -10.57
N PHE A 94 1.33 -6.19 -9.36
CA PHE A 94 2.73 -6.10 -8.95
C PHE A 94 3.43 -7.47 -8.98
N ALA A 95 2.77 -8.52 -8.50
CA ALA A 95 3.29 -9.88 -8.58
C ALA A 95 3.49 -10.34 -10.03
N TRP A 96 2.61 -9.95 -10.95
CA TRP A 96 2.77 -10.21 -12.38
C TRP A 96 3.96 -9.45 -12.99
N LEU A 97 4.14 -8.17 -12.63
CA LEU A 97 5.27 -7.37 -13.08
C LEU A 97 6.60 -7.96 -12.60
N ARG A 98 6.66 -8.39 -11.34
CA ARG A 98 7.83 -9.08 -10.79
C ARG A 98 8.17 -10.33 -11.62
N LYS A 99 7.17 -11.16 -11.92
CA LYS A 99 7.37 -12.42 -12.66
C LYS A 99 7.84 -12.22 -14.10
N ARG A 100 7.41 -11.14 -14.77
CA ARG A 100 7.85 -10.85 -16.14
C ARG A 100 9.32 -10.47 -16.26
N GLY A 101 9.87 -9.78 -15.26
CA GLY A 101 11.25 -9.28 -15.28
C GLY A 101 12.21 -9.97 -14.33
N ASP A 102 11.74 -11.01 -13.61
CA ASP A 102 12.42 -11.63 -12.46
C ASP A 102 13.12 -10.63 -11.53
N SER A 103 12.45 -9.50 -11.29
CA SER A 103 13.01 -8.35 -10.58
C SER A 103 11.93 -7.71 -9.73
N LEU A 104 12.32 -7.22 -8.55
CA LEU A 104 11.43 -6.43 -7.69
C LEU A 104 11.29 -4.98 -8.19
N VAL A 105 12.23 -4.49 -9.00
CA VAL A 105 12.29 -3.09 -9.42
C VAL A 105 11.03 -2.65 -10.16
N PRO A 106 10.48 -3.39 -11.15
CA PRO A 106 9.24 -3.00 -11.82
C PRO A 106 8.06 -2.88 -10.85
N ALA A 107 7.93 -3.81 -9.90
CA ALA A 107 6.88 -3.77 -8.89
C ALA A 107 7.04 -2.56 -7.97
N ILE A 108 8.26 -2.29 -7.46
CA ILE A 108 8.55 -1.13 -6.59
C ILE A 108 8.23 0.18 -7.30
N VAL A 109 8.67 0.33 -8.55
CA VAL A 109 8.44 1.55 -9.33
C VAL A 109 6.95 1.74 -9.61
N SER A 110 6.25 0.69 -10.03
CA SER A 110 4.79 0.77 -10.27
C SER A 110 4.01 1.05 -8.99
N HIS A 111 4.43 0.50 -7.85
CA HIS A 111 3.79 0.77 -6.56
C HIS A 111 4.03 2.21 -6.11
N ALA A 112 5.27 2.70 -6.17
CA ALA A 112 5.56 4.09 -5.88
C ALA A 112 4.78 5.06 -6.79
N ALA A 113 4.66 4.73 -8.08
CA ALA A 113 3.86 5.49 -9.03
C ALA A 113 2.36 5.46 -8.70
N PHE A 114 1.82 4.30 -8.32
CA PHE A 114 0.43 4.16 -7.87
C PHE A 114 0.16 5.04 -6.65
N ASN A 115 1.01 4.97 -5.62
CA ASN A 115 0.87 5.79 -4.41
C ASN A 115 1.01 7.28 -4.72
N ALA A 116 1.94 7.67 -5.59
CA ALA A 116 2.08 9.07 -6.01
C ALA A 116 0.83 9.58 -6.75
N THR A 117 0.32 8.79 -7.69
CA THR A 117 -0.88 9.13 -8.48
C THR A 117 -2.11 9.26 -7.58
N MET A 118 -2.32 8.30 -6.69
CA MET A 118 -3.42 8.34 -5.71
C MET A 118 -3.33 9.59 -4.83
N ASN A 119 -2.15 9.89 -4.28
CA ASN A 119 -1.97 11.08 -3.44
C ASN A 119 -2.22 12.39 -4.20
N VAL A 120 -1.73 12.51 -5.44
CA VAL A 120 -2.00 13.69 -6.28
C VAL A 120 -3.50 13.84 -6.53
N PHE A 121 -4.19 12.75 -6.89
CA PHE A 121 -5.63 12.81 -7.16
C PHE A 121 -6.43 13.20 -5.92
N ILE A 122 -6.14 12.60 -4.76
CA ILE A 122 -6.84 12.92 -3.51
C ILE A 122 -6.60 14.38 -3.11
N PHE A 123 -5.35 14.82 -3.02
CA PHE A 123 -5.05 16.13 -2.42
C PHE A 123 -5.11 17.30 -3.41
N ALA A 124 -4.80 17.09 -4.68
CA ALA A 124 -4.74 18.16 -5.67
C ALA A 124 -6.00 18.25 -6.55
N VAL A 125 -6.80 17.18 -6.67
CA VAL A 125 -8.03 17.19 -7.49
C VAL A 125 -9.26 17.19 -6.59
N LEU A 126 -9.39 16.21 -5.69
CA LEU A 126 -10.59 16.08 -4.84
C LEU A 126 -10.60 17.04 -3.66
N TRP A 127 -9.43 17.38 -3.10
CA TRP A 127 -9.28 18.32 -1.97
C TRP A 127 -8.83 19.73 -2.42
N ALA A 128 -8.80 20.04 -3.72
CA ALA A 128 -8.44 21.40 -4.12
C ALA A 128 -9.41 22.40 -3.47
N PRO A 129 -8.93 23.43 -2.74
CA PRO A 129 -9.80 24.48 -2.24
C PRO A 129 -10.41 25.17 -3.46
N GLY A 130 -11.74 25.07 -3.60
CA GLY A 130 -12.51 25.89 -4.52
C GLY A 130 -12.45 27.36 -4.13
#